data_AF-A0A847PVH2-F1
#
_entry.id   AF-A0A847PVH2-F1
#
_cell.length_a   1.000
_cell.length_b   1.000
_cell.length_c   1.000
_cell.angle_alpha   90.00
_cell.angle_beta   90.00
_cell.angle_gamma   90.00
#
_symmetry.space_group_name_H-M   'P 1'
#
loop_
_entity.id
_entity.type
_entity.pdbx_description
1 polymer ?
#
loop_
_entity_poly.entity_id
_entity_poly.type
_entity_poly.pdbx_seq_one_letter_code
_entity_poly.pdbx_strand_id
1 'polypeptide(L)'
;WWENADGQGGTWTRHTIATDMYQPCSEWAADMDADLDIDIVAASTSARMLCWWQNADGRGVRWIEHFTGADIYTPWEVISADLDGDGNHEFPLGLEHSIRIYSAVGPSTNGWMDSSILSLGCDPSWDCISWTASVPFDASLGIQVRASDNPGDMGEWSSMLTEPGSLVGLLGDGYSYLQYRLVMTAGPSGLLPALHGISFAFDVLGTGEGGDPPRDFGMVERTTRSQGPSS
;
A
#
# COMPACT_ATOMS: atom_id res chain seq x y z
N TRP A 1 -19.94 -4.17 19.39
CA TRP A 1 -20.56 -2.84 19.24
C TRP A 1 -22.03 -2.89 19.68
N TRP A 2 -22.67 -1.74 19.90
CA TRP A 2 -24.11 -1.67 20.22
C TRP A 2 -24.86 -1.01 19.07
N GLU A 3 -25.80 -1.73 18.49
CA GLU A 3 -26.63 -1.24 17.40
C GLU A 3 -27.87 -0.56 17.95
N ASN A 4 -28.15 0.67 17.48
CA ASN A 4 -29.44 1.29 17.67
C ASN A 4 -30.47 0.63 16.74
N ALA A 5 -31.05 -0.48 17.18
CA ALA A 5 -31.84 -1.39 16.35
C ALA A 5 -33.14 -0.78 15.82
N ASP A 6 -33.69 0.24 16.50
CA ASP A 6 -34.89 0.95 16.04
C ASP A 6 -34.59 2.28 15.34
N GLY A 7 -33.31 2.69 15.26
CA GLY A 7 -32.90 3.96 14.68
C GLY A 7 -33.42 5.20 15.43
N GLN A 8 -34.09 5.02 16.56
CA GLN A 8 -34.70 6.07 17.38
C GLN A 8 -34.08 6.14 18.79
N GLY A 9 -33.19 5.21 19.12
CA GLY A 9 -32.45 5.16 20.38
C GLY A 9 -33.20 4.44 21.50
N GLY A 10 -34.32 3.77 21.19
CA GLY A 10 -35.14 3.07 22.16
C GLY A 10 -34.71 1.64 22.43
N THR A 11 -34.09 1.00 21.44
CA THR A 11 -33.74 -0.43 21.45
C THR A 11 -32.30 -0.61 21.01
N TRP A 12 -31.52 -1.30 21.84
CA TRP A 12 -30.10 -1.52 21.60
C TRP A 12 -29.78 -3.00 21.55
N THR A 13 -29.17 -3.45 20.46
CA THR A 13 -28.72 -4.84 20.28
C THR A 13 -27.22 -4.91 20.49
N ARG A 14 -26.77 -5.85 21.34
CA ARG A 14 -25.34 -6.08 21.59
C ARG A 14 -24.78 -7.06 20.56
N HIS A 15 -23.70 -6.64 19.89
CA HIS A 15 -22.92 -7.48 18.99
C HIS A 15 -21.51 -7.67 19.54
N THR A 16 -21.03 -8.92 19.55
CA THR A 16 -19.67 -9.28 20.00
C THR A 16 -18.74 -9.34 18.79
N ILE A 17 -17.59 -8.67 18.88
CA ILE A 17 -16.57 -8.64 17.81
C ILE A 17 -15.45 -9.64 18.13
N ALA A 18 -14.84 -9.48 19.31
CA ALA A 18 -13.80 -10.37 19.80
C ALA A 18 -14.04 -10.71 21.28
N THR A 19 -13.50 -11.84 21.73
CA THR A 19 -13.64 -12.34 23.12
C THR A 19 -12.33 -12.65 23.82
N ASP A 20 -11.22 -12.59 23.08
CA ASP A 20 -9.88 -12.98 23.48
C ASP A 20 -8.96 -11.79 23.78
N MET A 21 -9.42 -10.56 23.53
CA MET A 21 -8.71 -9.36 23.96
C MET A 21 -8.98 -9.04 25.44
N TYR A 22 -8.09 -9.52 26.30
CA TYR A 22 -8.19 -9.33 27.75
C TYR A 22 -7.83 -7.89 28.17
N GLN A 23 -8.71 -7.22 28.91
CA GLN A 23 -8.52 -5.85 29.41
C GLN A 23 -8.11 -4.85 28.30
N PRO A 24 -9.00 -4.59 27.33
CA PRO A 24 -8.84 -3.44 26.45
C PRO A 24 -8.79 -2.17 27.31
N CYS A 25 -7.90 -1.24 26.94
CA CYS A 25 -7.71 0.01 27.68
C CYS A 25 -7.98 1.26 26.83
N SER A 26 -8.02 1.11 25.51
CA SER A 26 -8.38 2.18 24.58
C SER A 26 -8.92 1.56 23.30
N GLU A 27 -9.99 2.14 22.77
CA GLU A 27 -10.64 1.74 21.53
C GLU A 27 -10.95 2.97 20.68
N TRP A 28 -10.94 2.80 19.36
CA TRP A 28 -11.37 3.82 18.41
C TRP A 28 -12.19 3.19 17.29
N ALA A 29 -13.17 3.94 16.77
CA ALA A 29 -13.98 3.53 15.64
C ALA A 29 -13.87 4.58 14.52
N ALA A 30 -13.53 4.12 13.32
CA ALA A 30 -13.34 4.93 12.12
C ALA A 30 -13.40 4.01 10.90
N ASP A 31 -13.61 4.57 9.72
CA ASP A 31 -13.32 3.88 8.45
C ASP A 31 -11.80 3.83 8.31
N MET A 32 -11.19 2.66 8.50
CA MET A 32 -9.72 2.54 8.61
C MET A 32 -9.06 2.18 7.29
N ASP A 33 -9.79 1.55 6.38
CA ASP A 33 -9.29 1.08 5.10
C ASP A 33 -9.97 1.73 3.87
N ALA A 34 -10.70 2.82 4.10
CA ALA A 34 -11.32 3.67 3.09
C ALA A 34 -12.43 2.98 2.28
N ASP A 35 -13.14 2.03 2.88
CA ASP A 35 -14.26 1.34 2.25
C ASP A 35 -15.65 1.92 2.62
N LEU A 36 -15.66 2.99 3.44
CA LEU A 36 -16.84 3.67 4.00
C LEU A 36 -17.58 2.89 5.09
N ASP A 37 -17.06 1.75 5.51
CA ASP A 37 -17.58 0.98 6.61
C ASP A 37 -16.80 1.28 7.89
N ILE A 38 -17.52 1.42 9.03
CA ILE A 38 -16.87 1.75 10.30
C ILE A 38 -16.21 0.50 10.88
N ASP A 39 -14.89 0.56 10.96
CA ASP A 39 -14.01 -0.41 11.61
C ASP A 39 -13.75 -0.06 13.07
N ILE A 40 -13.11 -0.98 13.79
CA ILE A 40 -12.75 -0.80 15.21
C ILE A 40 -11.30 -1.22 15.44
N VAL A 41 -10.54 -0.38 16.13
CA VAL A 41 -9.18 -0.66 16.60
C VAL A 41 -9.19 -0.59 18.12
N ALA A 42 -8.42 -1.46 18.75
CA ALA A 42 -8.26 -1.42 20.20
C ALA A 42 -6.86 -1.86 20.63
N ALA A 43 -6.42 -1.27 21.74
CA ALA A 43 -5.21 -1.64 22.43
C ALA A 43 -5.51 -2.31 23.78
N SER A 44 -4.69 -3.29 24.16
CA SER A 44 -4.80 -3.99 25.43
C SER A 44 -3.49 -3.97 26.19
N THR A 45 -3.58 -3.67 27.50
CA THR A 45 -2.44 -3.74 28.42
C THR A 45 -2.12 -5.18 28.83
N SER A 46 -3.13 -6.03 29.08
CA SER A 46 -2.89 -7.40 29.56
C SER A 46 -2.59 -8.38 28.43
N ALA A 47 -3.29 -8.25 27.31
CA ALA A 47 -3.03 -9.02 26.11
C ALA A 47 -1.82 -8.45 25.32
N ARG A 48 -1.35 -7.26 25.71
CA ARG A 48 -0.13 -6.60 25.21
C ARG A 48 -0.10 -6.46 23.70
N MET A 49 -1.22 -6.01 23.15
CA MET A 49 -1.45 -6.02 21.72
C MET A 49 -2.22 -4.79 21.25
N LEU A 50 -2.05 -4.49 19.96
CA LEU A 50 -2.95 -3.66 19.18
C LEU A 50 -3.59 -4.56 18.12
N CYS A 51 -4.91 -4.51 18.04
CA CYS A 51 -5.69 -5.26 17.08
C CYS A 51 -6.72 -4.34 16.44
N TRP A 52 -6.95 -4.48 15.14
CA TRP A 52 -8.07 -3.83 14.47
C TRP A 52 -8.93 -4.87 13.75
N TRP A 53 -10.22 -4.61 13.70
CA TRP A 53 -11.22 -5.46 13.08
C TRP A 53 -11.90 -4.68 11.97
N GLN A 54 -11.71 -5.14 10.74
CA GLN A 54 -12.35 -4.60 9.55
C GLN A 54 -13.80 -5.08 9.47
N ASN A 55 -14.74 -4.17 9.25
CA ASN A 55 -16.14 -4.44 9.02
C ASN A 55 -16.39 -4.85 7.56
N ALA A 56 -15.94 -6.03 7.18
CA ALA A 56 -15.90 -6.50 5.79
C ALA A 56 -17.25 -6.69 5.08
N ASP A 57 -18.38 -6.44 5.76
CA ASP A 57 -19.72 -6.46 5.14
C ASP A 57 -20.51 -5.17 5.32
N GLY A 58 -19.92 -4.14 5.93
CA GLY A 58 -20.56 -2.87 6.23
C GLY A 58 -21.74 -2.93 7.18
N ARG A 59 -22.05 -4.10 7.73
CA ARG A 59 -23.22 -4.33 8.59
C ARG A 59 -22.83 -4.75 9.99
N GLY A 60 -21.53 -4.89 10.26
CA GLY A 60 -20.99 -5.29 11.55
C GLY A 60 -21.28 -6.73 11.91
N VAL A 61 -21.53 -7.59 10.90
CA VAL A 61 -21.81 -9.03 11.07
C VAL A 61 -20.57 -9.86 10.77
N ARG A 62 -19.77 -9.46 9.77
CA ARG A 62 -18.51 -10.12 9.41
C ARG A 62 -17.32 -9.21 9.69
N TRP A 63 -16.47 -9.66 10.62
CA TRP A 63 -15.25 -8.95 11.01
C TRP A 63 -14.02 -9.71 10.52
N ILE A 64 -13.07 -9.01 9.90
CA ILE A 64 -11.73 -9.54 9.60
C ILE A 64 -10.78 -8.98 10.64
N GLU A 65 -10.12 -9.87 11.39
CA GLU A 65 -9.18 -9.48 12.44
C GLU A 65 -7.78 -9.27 11.86
N HIS A 66 -7.16 -8.15 12.23
CA HIS A 66 -5.81 -7.77 11.85
C HIS A 66 -4.97 -7.55 13.11
N PHE A 67 -4.14 -8.55 13.40
CA PHE A 67 -3.28 -8.58 14.57
C PHE A 67 -1.88 -8.04 14.25
N THR A 68 -1.41 -7.05 15.00
CA THR A 68 -0.09 -6.45 14.78
C THR A 68 1.09 -7.32 15.22
N GLY A 69 0.87 -8.38 16.02
CA GLY A 69 1.97 -9.22 16.52
C GLY A 69 2.89 -8.55 17.53
N ALA A 70 2.63 -7.29 17.89
CA ALA A 70 3.53 -6.48 18.70
C ALA A 70 3.34 -6.78 20.19
N ASP A 71 4.44 -6.92 20.92
CA ASP A 71 4.45 -7.02 22.38
C ASP A 71 4.43 -5.62 23.01
N ILE A 72 3.21 -5.09 23.18
CA ILE A 72 2.98 -3.69 23.58
C ILE A 72 2.79 -3.58 25.09
N TYR A 73 3.69 -2.84 25.73
CA TYR A 73 3.60 -2.54 27.16
C TYR A 73 3.02 -1.15 27.36
N THR A 74 2.14 -1.04 28.36
CA THR A 74 1.52 0.22 28.82
C THR A 74 0.92 1.10 27.71
N PRO A 75 0.07 0.53 26.81
CA PRO A 75 -0.71 1.35 25.90
C PRO A 75 -1.66 2.26 26.67
N TRP A 76 -1.73 3.53 26.27
CA TRP A 76 -2.56 4.52 26.95
C TRP A 76 -3.75 4.94 26.09
N GLU A 77 -3.49 5.33 24.85
CA GLU A 77 -4.51 5.81 23.93
C GLU A 77 -4.14 5.41 22.50
N VAL A 78 -5.09 4.77 21.80
CA VAL A 78 -5.06 4.63 20.34
C VAL A 78 -6.04 5.62 19.74
N ILE A 79 -5.60 6.31 18.70
CA ILE A 79 -6.46 7.10 17.82
C ILE A 79 -6.29 6.60 16.40
N SER A 80 -7.27 6.89 15.55
CA SER A 80 -7.21 6.63 14.12
C SER A 80 -7.23 7.95 13.36
N ALA A 81 -6.28 8.14 12.46
CA ALA A 81 -6.20 9.32 11.61
C ALA A 81 -5.45 8.98 10.32
N ASP A 82 -5.95 9.46 9.18
CA ASP A 82 -5.20 9.53 7.93
C ASP A 82 -4.11 10.59 8.06
N LEU A 83 -2.88 10.17 8.40
CA LEU A 83 -1.78 11.10 8.70
C LEU A 83 -1.01 11.51 7.46
N ASP A 84 -1.04 10.68 6.42
CA ASP A 84 -0.30 10.90 5.19
C ASP A 84 -1.18 11.27 3.99
N GLY A 85 -2.50 11.25 4.14
CA GLY A 85 -3.48 11.67 3.15
C GLY A 85 -3.77 10.61 2.09
N ASP A 86 -3.42 9.35 2.33
CA ASP A 86 -3.59 8.26 1.37
C ASP A 86 -4.95 7.55 1.46
N GLY A 87 -5.78 7.95 2.44
CA GLY A 87 -7.11 7.43 2.67
C GLY A 87 -7.15 6.25 3.63
N ASN A 88 -6.04 5.53 3.84
CA ASN A 88 -5.98 4.54 4.92
C ASN A 88 -5.58 5.24 6.21
N HIS A 89 -6.17 4.81 7.32
CA HIS A 89 -5.86 5.45 8.59
C HIS A 89 -4.64 4.81 9.25
N GLU A 90 -3.76 5.66 9.76
CA GLU A 90 -2.77 5.28 10.76
C GLU A 90 -3.39 5.22 12.16
N PHE A 91 -2.76 4.41 12.99
CA PHE A 91 -3.06 4.25 14.41
C PHE A 91 -1.88 4.72 15.27
N PRO A 92 -1.76 6.03 15.56
CA PRO A 92 -0.93 6.49 16.65
C PRO A 92 -1.36 5.85 17.96
N LEU A 93 -0.40 5.17 18.60
CA LEU A 93 -0.55 4.57 19.91
C LEU A 93 0.39 5.27 20.87
N GLY A 94 -0.19 6.01 21.82
CA GLY A 94 0.53 6.57 22.96
C GLY A 94 0.90 5.47 23.94
N LEU A 95 2.19 5.37 24.25
CA LEU A 95 2.75 4.56 25.33
C LEU A 95 3.32 5.49 26.41
N GLU A 96 3.57 4.97 27.60
CA GLU A 96 4.09 5.76 28.74
C GLU A 96 5.30 6.66 28.38
N HIS A 97 6.20 6.17 27.53
CA HIS A 97 7.45 6.87 27.17
C HIS A 97 7.67 7.07 25.67
N SER A 98 6.70 6.75 24.82
CA SER A 98 6.88 6.82 23.36
C SER A 98 5.56 6.82 22.62
N ILE A 99 5.55 7.27 21.37
CA ILE A 99 4.45 7.04 20.44
C ILE A 99 4.91 6.01 19.42
N ARG A 100 4.07 5.03 19.11
CA ARG A 100 4.24 4.13 17.96
C ARG A 100 3.13 4.40 16.96
N ILE A 101 3.46 4.37 15.68
CA ILE A 101 2.47 4.54 14.60
C ILE A 101 2.37 3.19 13.90
N TYR A 102 1.14 2.69 13.81
CA TYR A 102 0.77 1.54 12.99
C TYR A 102 -0.06 2.05 11.82
N SER A 103 -0.17 1.32 10.73
CA SER A 103 -1.05 1.68 9.61
C SER A 103 -2.04 0.55 9.38
N ALA A 104 -3.29 0.89 9.11
CA ALA A 104 -4.24 -0.05 8.56
C ALA A 104 -3.79 -0.36 7.13
N VAL A 105 -3.00 -1.42 6.96
CA VAL A 105 -2.80 -1.98 5.63
C VAL A 105 -4.02 -2.84 5.33
N GLY A 106 -5.18 -2.19 5.22
CA GLY A 106 -6.34 -2.76 4.59
C GLY A 106 -6.10 -2.89 3.08
N PRO A 107 -6.92 -3.66 2.37
CA PRO A 107 -6.82 -3.74 0.93
C PRO A 107 -7.24 -2.40 0.32
N SER A 108 -6.31 -1.45 0.22
CA SER A 108 -6.55 -0.14 -0.40
C SER A 108 -7.32 -0.34 -1.70
N THR A 109 -8.54 0.21 -1.75
CA THR A 109 -9.47 0.04 -2.87
C THR A 109 -9.01 0.78 -4.13
N ASN A 110 -7.98 1.62 -4.05
CA ASN A 110 -7.16 2.10 -5.15
C ASN A 110 -5.97 2.88 -4.57
N GLY A 111 -4.76 2.57 -5.00
CA GLY A 111 -3.58 3.30 -4.55
C GLY A 111 -2.42 3.16 -5.52
N TRP A 112 -1.45 4.08 -5.43
CA TRP A 112 -0.23 3.96 -6.19
C TRP A 112 1.04 3.99 -5.32
N MET A 113 2.05 3.24 -5.75
CA MET A 113 3.38 3.22 -5.17
C MET A 113 4.38 3.69 -6.22
N ASP A 114 5.12 4.74 -5.91
CA ASP A 114 6.23 5.20 -6.73
C ASP A 114 7.51 4.49 -6.29
N SER A 115 8.28 4.01 -7.25
CA SER A 115 9.64 3.55 -7.01
C SER A 115 10.53 4.73 -6.60
N SER A 116 11.73 4.43 -6.08
CA SER A 116 12.80 5.41 -6.08
C SER A 116 13.14 5.82 -7.53
N ILE A 117 13.77 7.00 -7.70
CA ILE A 117 14.37 7.37 -8.99
C ILE A 117 15.64 6.53 -9.17
N LEU A 118 15.68 5.77 -10.25
CA LEU A 118 16.73 4.83 -10.59
C LEU A 118 17.71 5.47 -11.55
N SER A 119 18.97 5.60 -11.15
CA SER A 119 20.04 6.08 -12.01
C SER A 119 20.70 4.91 -12.73
N LEU A 120 20.66 4.89 -14.06
CA LEU A 120 21.26 3.83 -14.87
C LEU A 120 22.77 4.01 -15.07
N GLY A 121 23.27 5.24 -14.93
CA GLY A 121 24.69 5.56 -15.17
C GLY A 121 25.15 5.37 -16.62
N CYS A 122 24.20 5.27 -17.56
CA CYS A 122 24.42 5.18 -19.00
C CYS A 122 23.22 5.78 -19.73
N ASP A 123 23.35 5.98 -21.04
CA ASP A 123 22.32 6.51 -21.92
C ASP A 123 21.55 5.32 -22.53
N PRO A 124 20.34 4.98 -22.06
CA PRO A 124 19.62 3.81 -22.55
C PRO A 124 18.91 4.06 -23.88
N SER A 125 18.82 3.03 -24.71
CA SER A 125 17.82 2.86 -25.75
C SER A 125 16.78 1.90 -25.20
N TRP A 126 15.59 2.39 -24.85
CA TRP A 126 14.59 1.61 -24.12
C TRP A 126 13.93 0.55 -25.01
N ASP A 127 13.82 -0.69 -24.54
CA ASP A 127 13.18 -1.78 -25.29
C ASP A 127 11.82 -2.15 -24.70
N CYS A 128 11.80 -2.88 -23.59
CA CYS A 128 10.58 -3.40 -23.02
C CYS A 128 10.60 -3.46 -21.49
N ILE A 129 9.40 -3.54 -20.92
CA ILE A 129 9.15 -3.77 -19.51
C ILE A 129 8.45 -5.12 -19.35
N SER A 130 8.87 -5.89 -18.36
CA SER A 130 8.25 -7.17 -18.01
C SER A 130 8.07 -7.28 -16.51
N TRP A 131 7.04 -7.98 -16.07
CA TRP A 131 6.80 -8.24 -14.65
C TRP A 131 6.07 -9.54 -14.41
N THR A 132 6.18 -10.04 -13.18
CA THR A 132 5.43 -11.18 -12.68
C THR A 132 4.62 -10.74 -11.47
N ALA A 133 3.33 -11.10 -11.44
CA ALA A 133 2.44 -10.74 -10.35
C ALA A 133 1.37 -11.82 -10.12
N SER A 134 0.82 -11.86 -8.91
CA SER A 134 -0.42 -12.55 -8.59
C SER A 134 -1.54 -11.53 -8.48
N VAL A 135 -2.44 -11.52 -9.45
CA VAL A 135 -3.60 -10.61 -9.47
C VAL A 135 -4.87 -11.44 -9.23
N PRO A 136 -5.60 -11.22 -8.13
CA PRO A 136 -6.94 -11.80 -7.93
C PRO A 136 -7.87 -11.51 -9.11
N PHE A 137 -8.86 -12.38 -9.35
CA PHE A 137 -9.74 -12.29 -10.54
C PHE A 137 -10.55 -11.00 -10.60
N ASP A 138 -10.73 -10.34 -9.47
CA ASP A 138 -11.51 -9.14 -9.27
C ASP A 138 -10.67 -7.91 -8.92
N ALA A 139 -9.34 -8.05 -8.85
CA ALA A 139 -8.40 -6.97 -8.58
C ALA A 139 -7.72 -6.49 -9.87
N SER A 140 -7.03 -5.35 -9.80
CA SER A 140 -6.29 -4.79 -10.94
C SER A 140 -4.88 -4.35 -10.54
N LEU A 141 -3.93 -4.58 -11.45
CA LEU A 141 -2.56 -4.07 -11.37
C LEU A 141 -2.23 -3.40 -12.70
N GLY A 142 -1.66 -2.21 -12.65
CA GLY A 142 -0.92 -1.69 -13.78
C GLY A 142 0.21 -0.76 -13.35
N ILE A 143 0.96 -0.30 -14.34
CA ILE A 143 2.25 0.35 -14.14
C ILE A 143 2.31 1.58 -15.04
N GLN A 144 2.72 2.70 -14.47
CA GLN A 144 3.16 3.87 -15.24
C GLN A 144 4.67 4.02 -15.12
N VAL A 145 5.31 4.55 -16.14
CA VAL A 145 6.75 4.78 -16.19
C VAL A 145 7.04 6.20 -16.62
N ARG A 146 8.19 6.72 -16.22
CA ARG A 146 8.74 7.97 -16.75
C ARG A 146 10.25 7.94 -16.69
N ALA A 147 10.90 8.65 -17.60
CA ALA A 147 12.35 8.76 -17.67
C ALA A 147 12.76 10.20 -17.98
N SER A 148 13.92 10.60 -17.45
CA SER A 148 14.51 11.93 -17.65
C SER A 148 16.03 11.87 -17.52
N ASP A 149 16.72 12.92 -17.95
CA ASP A 149 18.13 13.19 -17.62
C ASP A 149 18.31 14.09 -16.41
N ASN A 150 17.19 14.54 -15.81
CA ASN A 150 17.19 15.35 -14.61
C ASN A 150 16.35 14.67 -13.51
N PRO A 151 16.96 14.14 -12.44
CA PRO A 151 16.21 13.49 -11.37
C PRO A 151 15.37 14.48 -10.54
N GLY A 152 15.63 15.79 -10.64
CA GLY A 152 14.79 16.83 -10.04
C GLY A 152 13.56 17.19 -10.87
N ASP A 153 13.48 16.72 -12.12
CA ASP A 153 12.36 16.95 -13.04
C ASP A 153 12.17 15.72 -13.95
N MET A 154 11.41 14.75 -13.45
CA MET A 154 11.18 13.48 -14.12
C MET A 154 10.11 13.54 -15.22
N GLY A 155 9.47 14.70 -15.41
CA GLY A 155 8.37 14.86 -16.37
C GLY A 155 7.09 14.08 -16.03
N GLU A 156 6.21 14.02 -17.03
CA GLU A 156 4.89 13.38 -16.95
C GLU A 156 4.99 11.85 -16.91
N TRP A 157 4.01 11.22 -16.26
CA TRP A 157 3.86 9.77 -16.27
C TRP A 157 3.33 9.27 -17.61
N SER A 158 3.77 8.08 -18.02
CA SER A 158 3.21 7.38 -19.19
C SER A 158 1.71 7.09 -19.02
N SER A 159 1.07 6.70 -20.12
CA SER A 159 -0.20 5.97 -20.02
C SER A 159 -0.02 4.68 -19.21
N MET A 160 -1.11 4.24 -18.58
CA MET A 160 -1.14 3.02 -17.79
C MET A 160 -0.86 1.78 -18.64
N LEU A 161 0.13 0.98 -18.22
CA LEU A 161 0.43 -0.34 -18.77
C LEU A 161 -0.26 -1.41 -17.92
N THR A 162 -1.07 -2.26 -18.55
CA THR A 162 -1.79 -3.36 -17.87
C THR A 162 -1.21 -4.74 -18.18
N GLU A 163 -0.25 -4.81 -19.10
CA GLU A 163 0.48 -6.02 -19.46
C GLU A 163 1.92 -5.69 -19.88
N PRO A 164 2.87 -6.64 -19.74
CA PRO A 164 4.23 -6.49 -20.25
C PRO A 164 4.25 -6.01 -21.70
N GLY A 165 5.17 -5.10 -22.03
CA GLY A 165 5.10 -4.43 -23.31
C GLY A 165 6.31 -3.55 -23.62
N SER A 166 6.25 -2.89 -24.77
CA SER A 166 7.34 -2.04 -25.25
C SER A 166 7.39 -0.70 -24.52
N LEU A 167 8.61 -0.24 -24.26
CA LEU A 167 8.93 1.10 -23.79
C LEU A 167 9.35 2.05 -24.94
N VAL A 168 9.52 1.52 -26.16
CA VAL A 168 9.93 2.28 -27.34
C VAL A 168 8.86 3.34 -27.65
N GLY A 169 9.28 4.60 -27.65
CA GLY A 169 8.39 5.74 -27.87
C GLY A 169 7.49 6.09 -26.68
N LEU A 170 7.51 5.29 -25.62
CA LEU A 170 6.90 5.61 -24.32
C LEU A 170 7.89 6.37 -23.43
N LEU A 171 9.15 5.93 -23.42
CA LEU A 171 10.26 6.60 -22.78
C LEU A 171 11.19 7.20 -23.84
N GLY A 172 11.80 8.35 -23.52
CA GLY A 172 12.82 8.95 -24.37
C GLY A 172 14.15 8.22 -24.25
N ASP A 173 14.77 7.91 -25.39
CA ASP A 173 16.13 7.37 -25.42
C ASP A 173 17.14 8.39 -24.89
N GLY A 174 18.21 7.90 -24.29
CA GLY A 174 19.26 8.70 -23.63
C GLY A 174 18.92 9.09 -22.20
N TYR A 175 17.65 9.01 -21.78
CA TYR A 175 17.23 9.37 -20.43
C TYR A 175 17.74 8.40 -19.37
N SER A 176 18.78 8.82 -18.67
CA SER A 176 19.57 8.01 -17.74
C SER A 176 18.91 7.77 -16.37
N TYR A 177 17.78 8.42 -16.07
CA TYR A 177 16.97 8.19 -14.88
C TYR A 177 15.61 7.61 -15.22
N LEU A 178 15.17 6.62 -14.44
CA LEU A 178 13.87 5.95 -14.57
C LEU A 178 13.11 6.01 -13.24
N GLN A 179 11.78 6.16 -13.31
CA GLN A 179 10.90 5.88 -12.19
C GLN A 179 9.66 5.15 -12.70
N TYR A 180 9.14 4.22 -11.90
CA TYR A 180 7.87 3.56 -12.16
C TYR A 180 6.89 3.78 -11.01
N ARG A 181 5.61 3.68 -11.33
CA ARG A 181 4.49 3.78 -10.42
C ARG A 181 3.63 2.53 -10.57
N LEU A 182 3.48 1.77 -9.50
CA LEU A 182 2.51 0.68 -9.43
C LEU A 182 1.17 1.28 -9.06
N VAL A 183 0.12 0.98 -9.82
CA VAL A 183 -1.26 1.37 -9.49
C VAL A 183 -2.04 0.09 -9.29
N MET A 184 -2.58 -0.10 -8.08
CA MET A 184 -3.25 -1.33 -7.67
C MET A 184 -4.66 -1.01 -7.17
N THR A 185 -5.59 -1.91 -7.51
CA THR A 185 -6.99 -1.85 -7.11
C THR A 185 -7.35 -3.18 -6.46
N ALA A 186 -7.80 -3.16 -5.22
CA ALA A 186 -8.42 -4.33 -4.60
C ALA A 186 -9.73 -4.67 -5.31
N GLY A 187 -10.02 -5.96 -5.46
CA GLY A 187 -11.35 -6.40 -5.88
C GLY A 187 -12.36 -6.40 -4.75
N PRO A 188 -13.67 -6.58 -5.03
CA PRO A 188 -14.70 -6.72 -4.00
C PRO A 188 -14.46 -7.85 -2.99
N SER A 189 -13.57 -8.80 -3.29
CA SER A 189 -13.12 -9.83 -2.35
C SER A 189 -12.13 -9.33 -1.29
N GLY A 190 -11.63 -8.09 -1.41
CA GLY A 190 -10.61 -7.52 -0.54
C GLY A 190 -9.22 -8.10 -0.75
N LEU A 191 -8.99 -8.87 -1.82
CA LEU A 191 -7.65 -9.38 -2.15
C LEU A 191 -6.88 -8.36 -3.00
N LEU A 192 -5.64 -8.07 -2.60
CA LEU A 192 -4.74 -7.19 -3.35
C LEU A 192 -3.89 -7.96 -4.37
N PRO A 193 -3.50 -7.30 -5.49
CA PRO A 193 -2.42 -7.80 -6.33
C PRO A 193 -1.08 -7.85 -5.57
N ALA A 194 -0.25 -8.84 -5.88
CA ALA A 194 1.12 -8.94 -5.39
C ALA A 194 2.11 -8.96 -6.57
N LEU A 195 3.00 -7.96 -6.65
CA LEU A 195 4.11 -7.94 -7.60
C LEU A 195 5.26 -8.81 -7.06
N HIS A 196 5.76 -9.74 -7.87
CA HIS A 196 6.87 -10.63 -7.50
C HIS A 196 8.21 -10.19 -8.08
N GLY A 197 8.18 -9.48 -9.20
CA GLY A 197 9.37 -8.94 -9.85
C GLY A 197 9.03 -8.09 -11.06
N ILE A 198 9.89 -7.12 -11.33
CA ILE A 198 9.81 -6.20 -12.46
C ILE A 198 11.21 -6.04 -13.08
N SER A 199 11.24 -6.01 -14.40
CA SER A 199 12.45 -5.90 -15.22
C SER A 199 12.24 -4.88 -16.32
N PHE A 200 13.29 -4.13 -16.61
CA PHE A 200 13.37 -3.18 -17.71
C PHE A 200 14.55 -3.58 -18.60
N ALA A 201 14.29 -3.74 -19.89
CA ALA A 201 15.29 -4.05 -20.91
C ALA A 201 15.62 -2.80 -21.72
N PHE A 202 16.91 -2.58 -21.96
CA PHE A 202 17.43 -1.51 -22.80
C PHE A 202 18.81 -1.87 -23.35
N ASP A 203 19.19 -1.21 -24.44
CA ASP A 203 20.55 -1.22 -24.97
C ASP A 203 21.28 0.07 -24.55
N VAL A 204 22.62 0.06 -24.51
CA VAL A 204 23.39 1.27 -24.19
C VAL A 204 23.73 2.03 -25.46
N LEU A 205 23.34 3.30 -25.53
CA LEU A 205 23.74 4.22 -26.59
C LEU A 205 25.20 4.66 -26.39
N GLY A 206 26.10 4.07 -27.17
CA GLY A 206 27.42 4.63 -27.44
C GLY A 206 28.46 4.57 -26.30
N THR A 207 29.10 3.42 -26.12
CA THR A 207 30.57 3.32 -26.29
C THR A 207 30.85 2.00 -26.98
N GLY A 208 31.48 2.04 -28.17
CA GLY A 208 31.65 0.87 -29.02
C GLY A 208 32.30 -0.30 -28.30
N GLU A 209 31.64 -1.45 -28.30
CA GLU A 209 31.98 -2.62 -29.10
C GLU A 209 30.67 -3.40 -29.35
N GLY A 210 30.56 -4.04 -30.51
CA GLY A 210 29.29 -4.61 -30.96
C GLY A 210 28.80 -5.76 -30.08
N GLY A 211 27.47 -5.84 -29.94
CA GLY A 211 26.77 -7.09 -29.61
C GLY A 211 26.67 -7.45 -28.14
N ASP A 212 26.76 -6.49 -27.22
CA ASP A 212 26.30 -6.78 -25.85
C ASP A 212 24.79 -7.03 -25.87
N PRO A 213 24.30 -8.14 -25.29
CA PRO A 213 22.86 -8.37 -25.17
C PRO A 213 22.21 -7.27 -24.31
N PRO A 214 20.90 -7.05 -24.45
CA PRO A 214 20.17 -6.06 -23.67
C PRO A 214 20.51 -6.18 -22.19
N ARG A 215 20.81 -5.06 -21.53
CA ARG A 215 21.03 -5.08 -20.09
C ARG A 215 19.66 -5.21 -19.43
N ASP A 216 19.48 -6.30 -18.70
CA ASP A 216 18.30 -6.51 -17.85
C ASP A 216 18.68 -6.11 -16.42
N PHE A 217 17.99 -5.11 -15.88
CA PHE A 217 18.04 -4.83 -14.46
C PHE A 217 16.71 -5.24 -13.83
N GLY A 218 16.71 -6.41 -13.21
CA GLY A 218 15.60 -6.92 -12.41
C GLY A 218 15.75 -6.50 -10.97
N MET A 219 14.71 -5.91 -10.38
CA MET A 219 14.62 -5.74 -8.94
C MET A 219 13.63 -6.75 -8.35
N VAL A 220 14.10 -7.48 -7.34
CA VAL A 220 13.23 -8.25 -6.45
C VAL A 220 12.82 -7.30 -5.33
N GLU A 221 11.79 -6.49 -5.57
CA GLU A 221 11.14 -5.77 -4.49
C GLU A 221 10.16 -6.71 -3.78
N ARG A 222 10.41 -6.97 -2.49
CA ARG A 222 9.34 -7.40 -1.58
C ARG A 222 8.73 -6.11 -1.04
N THR A 223 7.49 -5.86 -1.41
CA THR A 223 6.79 -4.62 -1.10
C THR A 223 6.69 -4.43 0.43
N THR A 224 7.53 -3.56 0.97
CA THR A 224 7.30 -2.83 2.24
C THR A 224 7.58 -1.37 1.92
N ARG A 225 6.53 -0.56 1.85
CA ARG A 225 6.56 0.82 1.33
C ARG A 225 7.51 1.69 2.16
N SER A 226 8.35 2.48 1.49
CA SER A 226 9.18 3.53 2.09
C SER A 226 8.66 4.91 1.67
N GLN A 227 8.81 5.89 2.56
CA GLN A 227 8.25 7.23 2.43
C GLN A 227 9.02 8.12 1.43
N GLY A 228 8.28 8.91 0.65
CA GLY A 228 8.82 10.06 -0.11
C GLY A 228 8.57 11.37 0.64
N PRO A 229 9.43 12.40 0.49
CA PRO A 229 9.32 13.64 1.26
C PRO A 229 8.20 14.54 0.72
N SER A 230 7.48 15.16 1.66
CA SER A 230 6.46 16.17 1.41
C SER A 230 7.07 17.47 0.87
N SER A 231 6.46 18.02 -0.18
CA SER A 231 6.64 19.41 -0.63
C SER A 231 5.53 20.30 -0.10
#